data_AF-N9EAM0-F1
#
_entry.id   AF-N9EAM0-F1
#
_cell.length_a   1.000
_cell.length_b   1.000
_cell.length_c   1.000
_cell.angle_alpha   90.00
_cell.angle_beta   90.00
_cell.angle_gamma   90.00
#
_symmetry.space_group_name_H-M   'P 1'
#
loop_
_entity.id
_entity.type
_entity.pdbx_description
1 polymer ?
#
loop_
_entity_poly.entity_id
_entity_poly.type
_entity_poly.pdbx_seq_one_letter_code
_entity_poly.pdbx_strand_id
1 'polypeptide(L)'
;MSDALIERLVEFAESGNQQKIISNGTSYQGWIMEITEDALLISTGFADKSGKDFWLKFSDLNTSELYYWDTRPNEWVKFEL
;
A
#
# COMPACT_ATOMS: atom_id res chain seq x y z
N MET A 1 -10.68 14.86 5.58
CA MET A 1 -9.55 14.70 4.63
C MET A 1 -10.11 14.83 3.23
N SER A 2 -9.32 15.24 2.24
CA SER A 2 -9.78 15.48 0.86
C SER A 2 -10.00 14.17 0.12
N ASP A 3 -11.14 14.02 -0.57
CA ASP A 3 -11.46 12.88 -1.46
C ASP A 3 -10.30 12.51 -2.41
N ALA A 4 -9.49 13.50 -2.78
CA ALA A 4 -8.28 13.34 -3.59
C ALA A 4 -7.25 12.34 -3.01
N LEU A 5 -7.11 12.21 -1.68
CA LEU A 5 -6.17 11.25 -1.10
C LEU A 5 -6.66 9.82 -1.29
N ILE A 6 -7.96 9.59 -1.10
CA ILE A 6 -8.57 8.27 -1.28
C ILE A 6 -8.43 7.84 -2.74
N GLU A 7 -8.69 8.75 -3.68
CA GLU A 7 -8.52 8.49 -5.12
C GLU A 7 -7.06 8.10 -5.46
N ARG A 8 -6.07 8.79 -4.89
CA ARG A 8 -4.65 8.43 -5.06
C ARG A 8 -4.30 7.08 -4.44
N LEU A 9 -4.89 6.72 -3.31
CA LEU A 9 -4.68 5.40 -2.70
C LEU A 9 -5.35 4.28 -3.51
N VAL A 10 -6.47 4.56 -4.17
CA VAL A 10 -7.09 3.64 -5.13
C VAL A 10 -6.18 3.44 -6.34
N GLU A 11 -5.66 4.53 -6.93
CA GLU A 11 -4.66 4.43 -8.02
C GLU A 11 -3.44 3.61 -7.60
N PHE A 12 -2.95 3.80 -6.36
CA PHE A 12 -1.86 3.01 -5.80
C PHE A 12 -2.21 1.51 -5.67
N ALA A 13 -3.40 1.18 -5.20
CA ALA A 13 -3.89 -0.19 -5.08
C ALA A 13 -4.00 -0.88 -6.45
N GLU A 14 -4.37 -0.14 -7.48
CA GLU A 14 -4.48 -0.63 -8.87
C GLU A 14 -3.13 -0.61 -9.61
N SER A 15 -2.09 -0.03 -9.01
CA SER A 15 -0.75 0.07 -9.61
C SER A 15 0.06 -1.21 -9.41
N GLY A 16 0.64 -1.71 -10.50
CA GLY A 16 1.53 -2.86 -10.46
C GLY A 16 0.83 -4.18 -10.13
N ASN A 17 1.60 -5.19 -9.71
CA ASN A 17 1.02 -6.47 -9.27
C ASN A 17 1.01 -6.67 -7.74
N GLN A 18 1.75 -5.84 -7.01
CA GLN A 18 1.94 -5.92 -5.57
C GLN A 18 2.32 -4.54 -5.04
N GLN A 19 1.85 -4.23 -3.83
CA GLN A 19 2.11 -2.97 -3.15
C GLN A 19 3.05 -3.19 -1.97
N LYS A 20 3.82 -2.15 -1.66
CA LYS A 20 4.72 -2.09 -0.52
C LYS A 20 4.64 -0.72 0.13
N ILE A 21 4.45 -0.71 1.44
CA ILE A 21 4.32 0.48 2.26
C ILE A 21 5.39 0.42 3.33
N ILE A 22 6.25 1.43 3.37
CA ILE A 22 7.27 1.56 4.42
C ILE A 22 6.83 2.66 5.37
N SER A 23 6.43 2.27 6.57
CA SER A 23 5.96 3.18 7.62
C SER A 23 6.79 2.98 8.88
N ASN A 24 7.42 4.05 9.38
CA ASN A 24 8.23 4.02 10.61
C ASN A 24 9.29 2.89 10.62
N GLY A 25 9.88 2.57 9.47
CA GLY A 25 10.85 1.48 9.32
C GLY A 25 10.24 0.07 9.22
N THR A 26 8.93 -0.07 9.34
CA THR A 26 8.21 -1.33 9.08
C THR A 26 7.80 -1.39 7.62
N SER A 27 8.15 -2.49 6.94
CA SER A 27 7.76 -2.74 5.56
C SER A 27 6.57 -3.69 5.51
N TYR A 28 5.45 -3.19 5.02
CA TYR A 28 4.25 -3.99 4.71
C TYR A 28 4.22 -4.24 3.21
N GLN A 29 4.36 -5.48 2.78
CA GLN A 29 4.35 -5.85 1.36
C GLN A 29 3.23 -6.85 1.10
N GLY A 30 2.34 -6.55 0.16
CA GLY A 30 1.10 -7.29 0.00
C GLY A 30 0.18 -6.69 -1.06
N TRP A 31 -1.10 -7.01 -0.93
CA TRP A 31 -2.17 -6.44 -1.76
C TRP A 31 -3.04 -5.54 -0.91
N ILE A 32 -3.45 -4.42 -1.49
CA ILE A 32 -4.47 -3.58 -0.88
C ILE A 32 -5.81 -4.27 -1.05
N MET A 33 -6.44 -4.63 0.06
CA MET A 33 -7.71 -5.36 0.06
C MET A 33 -8.90 -4.42 0.20
N GLU A 34 -8.72 -3.33 0.96
CA GLU A 34 -9.78 -2.37 1.27
C GLU A 34 -9.19 -0.99 1.57
N ILE A 35 -9.91 0.06 1.20
CA ILE A 35 -9.61 1.45 1.54
C ILE A 35 -10.88 2.05 2.11
N THR A 36 -10.83 2.49 3.36
CA THR A 36 -11.93 3.16 4.06
C THR A 36 -11.73 4.67 4.03
N GLU A 37 -12.56 5.41 4.75
CA GLU A 37 -12.42 6.86 4.88
C GLU A 37 -11.22 7.28 5.76
N ASP A 38 -10.67 6.37 6.57
CA ASP A 38 -9.65 6.67 7.58
C ASP A 38 -8.40 5.77 7.53
N ALA A 39 -8.49 4.61 6.86
CA ALA A 39 -7.42 3.62 6.82
C ALA A 39 -7.41 2.81 5.53
N LEU A 40 -6.29 2.12 5.30
CA LEU A 40 -6.07 1.19 4.21
C LEU A 40 -5.69 -0.18 4.78
N LEU A 41 -6.29 -1.23 4.23
CA LEU A 41 -6.02 -2.61 4.59
C LEU A 41 -5.04 -3.22 3.59
N ILE A 42 -3.88 -3.65 4.08
CA ILE A 42 -2.91 -4.41 3.30
C ILE A 42 -2.82 -5.84 3.82
N SER A 43 -2.98 -6.81 2.93
CA SER A 43 -2.79 -8.24 3.24
C SER A 43 -1.40 -8.70 2.80
N THR A 44 -0.52 -8.97 3.76
CA THR A 44 0.86 -9.37 3.51
C THR A 44 0.94 -10.90 3.37
N GLY A 45 0.64 -11.41 2.17
CA GLY A 45 0.49 -12.84 1.90
C GLY A 45 1.68 -13.53 1.21
N PHE A 46 2.91 -13.02 1.32
CA PHE A 46 3.98 -13.47 0.41
C PHE A 46 4.78 -14.72 0.86
N ALA A 47 4.68 -15.22 2.10
CA ALA A 47 5.56 -16.34 2.50
C ALA A 47 5.03 -17.30 3.58
N ASP A 48 4.27 -16.81 4.55
CA ASP A 48 3.63 -17.67 5.53
C ASP A 48 2.21 -17.98 5.06
N LYS A 49 1.79 -19.25 5.16
CA LYS A 49 0.44 -19.74 4.81
C LYS A 49 -0.72 -19.06 5.57
N SER A 50 -0.43 -17.99 6.29
CA SER A 50 -1.33 -17.07 6.97
C SER A 50 -0.98 -15.64 6.50
N GLY A 51 -1.65 -15.19 5.44
CA GLY A 51 -1.69 -13.76 5.13
C GLY A 51 -2.15 -13.00 6.37
N LYS A 52 -1.42 -11.95 6.74
CA LYS A 52 -1.78 -11.06 7.84
C LYS A 52 -2.33 -9.78 7.26
N ASP A 53 -3.47 -9.38 7.80
CA ASP A 53 -4.15 -8.15 7.39
C ASP A 53 -3.75 -7.03 8.35
N PHE A 54 -3.23 -5.95 7.81
CA PHE A 54 -2.81 -4.77 8.56
C PHE A 54 -3.62 -3.56 8.12
N TRP A 55 -4.25 -2.92 9.10
CA TRP A 55 -4.89 -1.62 8.92
C TRP A 55 -3.86 -0.52 9.17
N LEU A 56 -3.60 0.29 8.14
CA LEU A 56 -2.72 1.44 8.18
C LEU A 56 -3.56 2.71 8.10
N LYS A 57 -3.47 3.57 9.12
CA LYS A 57 -4.22 4.83 9.14
C LYS A 57 -3.59 5.82 8.18
N PHE A 58 -4.41 6.68 7.57
CA PHE A 58 -3.91 7.71 6.65
C PHE A 58 -2.94 8.69 7.32
N SER A 59 -3.13 8.94 8.62
CA SER A 59 -2.18 9.71 9.43
C SER A 59 -0.77 9.13 9.41
N ASP A 60 -0.63 7.80 9.37
CA ASP A 60 0.65 7.10 9.29
C ASP A 60 1.15 7.05 7.83
N LEU A 61 0.25 7.00 6.85
CA LEU A 61 0.60 6.98 5.42
C LEU A 61 1.22 8.30 4.94
N ASN A 62 0.83 9.44 5.51
CA ASN A 62 1.40 10.75 5.14
C ASN A 62 2.93 10.83 5.31
N THR A 63 3.51 10.05 6.21
CA THR A 63 4.96 9.96 6.41
C THR A 63 5.55 8.65 5.87
N SER A 64 4.72 7.81 5.26
CA SER A 64 5.13 6.53 4.71
C SER A 64 5.58 6.67 3.27
N GLU A 65 6.45 5.75 2.85
CA GLU A 65 6.83 5.63 1.45
C GLU A 65 6.02 4.51 0.80
N LEU A 66 5.33 4.84 -0.29
CA LEU A 66 4.53 3.91 -1.08
C LEU A 66 5.34 3.44 -2.29
N TYR A 67 5.28 2.14 -2.57
CA TYR A 67 5.92 1.52 -3.72
C TYR A 67 5.00 0.45 -4.32
N TYR A 68 5.03 0.29 -5.64
CA TYR A 68 4.37 -0.81 -6.33
C TYR A 68 5.38 -1.59 -7.18
N TRP A 69 5.12 -2.87 -7.39
CA TRP A 69 5.94 -3.70 -8.25
C TRP A 69 5.47 -3.54 -9.71
N ASP A 70 6.26 -2.87 -10.54
CA ASP A 70 5.98 -2.78 -11.97
C ASP A 70 6.61 -3.97 -12.69
N THR A 71 5.77 -4.78 -13.34
CA THR A 71 6.19 -5.98 -14.07
C THR A 71 6.91 -5.67 -15.39
N ARG A 72 6.83 -4.43 -15.89
CA ARG A 72 7.54 -3.99 -17.11
C ARG A 72 9.05 -3.82 -16.88
N PRO A 73 9.51 -2.95 -15.97
CA PRO A 73 10.91 -2.88 -15.56
C PRO A 73 11.30 -4.01 -14.58
N ASN A 74 10.31 -4.70 -14.00
CA ASN A 74 10.49 -5.75 -12.99
C ASN A 74 11.21 -5.23 -11.73
N GLU A 75 10.75 -4.10 -11.22
CA GLU A 75 11.32 -3.41 -10.06
C GLU A 75 10.25 -2.74 -9.19
N TRP A 76 10.66 -2.35 -7.97
CA TRP A 76 9.83 -1.52 -7.10
C TRP A 76 9.89 -0.07 -7.55
N VAL A 77 8.77 0.46 -8.02
CA VAL A 77 8.62 1.86 -8.40
C VAL A 77 7.98 2.62 -7.26
N LYS A 78 8.53 3.80 -6.93
CA LYS A 78 7.98 4.68 -5.90
C LYS A 78 6.67 5.31 -6.40
N PHE A 79 5.64 5.27 -5.56
CA PHE A 79 4.38 5.95 -5.81
C PHE A 79 4.38 7.28 -5.05
N GLU A 80 4.15 8.37 -5.76
CA GLU A 80 4.05 9.70 -5.17
C GLU A 80 2.57 10.06 -4.98
N LEU A 81 2.16 10.24 -3.71
CA LEU A 81 0.82 10.68 -3.34
C LEU A 81 0.50 12.07 -3.90
#